data_AF-A0A9E3TUC1-F1
#
_entry.id   AF-A0A9E3TUC1-F1
#
_cell.length_a   1.000
_cell.length_b   1.000
_cell.length_c   1.000
_cell.angle_alpha   90.00
_cell.angle_beta   90.00
_cell.angle_gamma   90.00
#
_symmetry.space_group_name_H-M   'P 1'
#
loop_
_entity.id
_entity.type
_entity.pdbx_description
1 polymer ?
#
loop_
_entity_poly.entity_id
_entity_poly.type
_entity_poly.pdbx_seq_one_letter_code
_entity_poly.pdbx_strand_id
1 'polypeptide(L)'
;MTTIAMLPPIAERFLLLAGQAEYVHMGRRFRRGGGEFEWTDVLLPLGIIGVVISIAWIVTQYLKHREHQMQDSSQGLFAELCQAHGLDWANQQLMRALANAHRLPSPVQLFVEPERFDTELLGHTFANRQQQVEALRSRLFGEPTAGTTEVS
;
A
#
# COMPACT_ATOMS: atom_id res chain seq x y z
N MET A 1 43.80 29.88 53.48
CA MET A 1 44.87 28.86 53.47
C MET A 1 44.15 27.52 53.51
N THR A 2 44.09 26.67 52.49
CA THR A 2 45.07 26.38 51.44
C THR A 2 44.35 25.70 50.25
N THR A 3 44.76 26.13 49.06
CA THR A 3 44.61 25.61 47.69
C THR A 3 44.64 24.07 47.54
N ILE A 4 44.04 23.53 46.47
CA ILE A 4 44.41 22.33 45.64
C ILE A 4 43.12 21.62 45.16
N ALA A 5 42.89 21.20 43.92
CA ALA A 5 43.34 21.56 42.58
C ALA A 5 42.33 20.90 41.63
N MET A 6 41.78 21.67 40.69
CA MET A 6 40.85 21.24 39.65
C MET A 6 41.68 20.69 38.48
N LEU A 7 41.64 19.38 38.23
CA LEU A 7 42.29 18.73 37.09
C LEU A 7 41.22 18.05 36.21
N PRO A 8 41.03 18.47 34.94
CA PRO A 8 40.10 17.84 34.02
C PRO A 8 40.68 16.54 33.42
N PRO A 9 39.82 15.57 33.04
CA PRO A 9 40.24 14.25 32.57
C PRO A 9 40.72 14.32 31.12
N ILE A 10 42.02 14.50 30.93
CA ILE A 10 42.70 14.47 29.61
C ILE A 10 42.61 13.06 28.97
N ALA A 11 42.27 12.02 29.74
CA ALA A 11 42.25 10.63 29.30
C ALA A 11 41.19 10.32 28.21
N GLU A 12 40.07 11.05 28.15
CA GLU A 12 39.00 10.72 27.19
C GLU A 12 39.28 11.19 25.76
N ARG A 13 40.14 12.20 25.58
CA ARG A 13 40.50 12.69 24.24
C ARG A 13 41.41 11.75 23.48
N PHE A 14 42.23 10.95 24.17
CA PHE A 14 43.11 9.98 23.50
C PHE A 14 42.36 8.74 23.01
N LEU A 15 41.23 8.38 23.63
CA LEU A 15 40.43 7.21 23.24
C LEU A 15 39.69 7.41 21.91
N LEU A 16 39.31 8.64 21.56
CA LEU A 16 38.68 8.93 20.27
C LEU A 16 39.67 9.00 19.09
N LEU A 17 40.96 9.25 19.34
CA LEU A 17 41.99 9.31 18.28
C LEU A 17 42.55 7.93 17.91
N ALA A 18 42.48 6.94 18.81
CA ALA A 18 42.95 5.58 18.53
C ALA A 18 42.07 4.83 17.51
N GLY A 19 40.77 5.12 17.46
CA GLY A 19 39.83 4.51 16.50
C GLY A 19 39.94 5.02 15.06
N GLN A 20 40.62 6.16 14.83
CA GLN A 20 40.71 6.76 13.49
C GLN A 20 41.91 6.22 12.68
N ALA A 21 42.93 5.67 13.34
CA ALA A 21 44.11 5.10 12.67
C ALA A 21 43.80 3.81 11.89
N GLU A 22 42.75 3.08 12.28
CA GLU A 22 42.36 1.82 11.64
C GLU A 22 41.68 2.05 10.28
N TYR A 23 40.93 3.14 10.12
CA TYR A 23 40.29 3.51 8.84
C TYR A 23 41.29 3.93 7.76
N VAL A 24 42.43 4.54 8.14
CA VAL A 24 43.48 4.95 7.20
C VAL A 24 44.21 3.74 6.59
N HIS A 25 44.17 2.58 7.25
CA HIS A 25 44.75 1.35 6.71
C HIS A 25 43.81 0.57 5.77
N MET A 26 42.49 0.77 5.86
CA MET A 26 41.54 0.18 4.89
C MET A 26 41.52 0.90 3.54
N GLY A 27 41.75 2.22 3.50
CA GLY A 27 41.78 2.99 2.25
C GLY A 27 42.94 2.66 1.30
N ARG A 28 44.04 2.06 1.80
CA ARG A 28 45.22 1.76 0.98
C ARG A 28 45.07 0.54 0.07
N ARG A 29 44.08 -0.33 0.30
CA ARG A 29 43.81 -1.47 -0.60
C ARG A 29 43.01 -1.09 -1.84
N PHE A 30 42.31 0.05 -1.82
CA PHE A 30 41.55 0.53 -2.97
C PHE A 30 42.40 1.28 -4.01
N ARG A 31 43.72 1.44 -3.79
CA ARG A 31 44.61 2.20 -4.68
C ARG A 31 45.70 1.35 -5.35
N ARG A 32 45.50 0.04 -5.47
CA ARG A 32 46.43 -0.87 -6.16
C ARG A 32 45.69 -1.63 -7.26
N GLY A 33 45.64 -1.01 -8.43
CA GLY A 33 45.03 -1.57 -9.64
C GLY A 33 45.13 -0.61 -10.83
N GLY A 34 46.27 0.05 -10.99
CA GLY A 34 46.61 0.76 -12.22
C GLY A 34 47.37 -0.18 -13.13
N GLY A 35 46.69 -0.80 -14.09
CA GLY A 35 47.29 -1.70 -15.09
C GLY A 35 46.26 -2.70 -15.58
N GLU A 36 45.79 -2.50 -16.81
CA GLU A 36 44.83 -3.33 -17.54
C GLU A 36 43.37 -3.20 -17.07
N PHE A 37 42.54 -2.57 -17.91
CA PHE A 37 41.10 -2.50 -17.76
C PHE A 37 40.56 -3.92 -18.00
N GLU A 38 40.60 -4.76 -16.96
CA GLU A 38 40.08 -6.12 -17.03
C GLU A 38 38.57 -6.00 -17.22
N TRP A 39 38.08 -6.33 -18.41
CA TRP A 39 36.65 -6.32 -18.73
C TRP A 39 35.81 -7.09 -17.71
N THR A 40 36.44 -8.05 -17.02
CA THR A 40 35.92 -8.80 -15.88
C THR A 40 35.39 -7.92 -14.75
N ASP A 41 36.08 -6.82 -14.41
CA ASP A 41 35.73 -5.94 -13.30
C ASP A 41 34.51 -5.05 -13.61
N VAL A 42 34.20 -4.85 -14.90
CA VAL A 42 33.00 -4.14 -15.36
C VAL A 42 31.83 -5.08 -15.61
N LEU A 43 32.10 -6.29 -16.13
CA LEU A 43 31.06 -7.27 -16.42
C LEU A 43 30.38 -7.81 -15.17
N LEU A 44 31.12 -7.95 -14.06
CA LEU A 44 30.59 -8.46 -12.81
C LEU A 44 29.50 -7.56 -12.19
N PRO A 45 29.73 -6.25 -11.95
CA PRO A 45 28.66 -5.38 -11.44
C PRO A 45 27.52 -5.20 -12.45
N LEU A 46 27.81 -5.18 -13.76
CA LEU A 46 26.79 -5.08 -14.79
C LEU A 46 25.86 -6.30 -14.80
N GLY A 47 26.41 -7.51 -14.61
CA GLY A 47 25.64 -8.73 -14.47
C GLY A 47 24.71 -8.70 -13.26
N ILE A 48 25.20 -8.24 -12.10
CA ILE A 48 24.39 -8.11 -10.88
C ILE A 48 23.22 -7.15 -11.12
N ILE A 49 23.48 -5.98 -11.71
CA ILE A 49 22.43 -5.00 -12.03
C ILE A 49 21.38 -5.63 -12.97
N GLY A 50 21.83 -6.35 -14.00
CA GLY A 50 20.95 -7.07 -14.92
C GLY A 50 20.02 -8.05 -14.19
N VAL A 51 20.58 -8.87 -13.30
CA VAL A 51 19.80 -9.84 -12.51
C VAL A 51 18.76 -9.14 -11.63
N VAL A 52 19.12 -8.05 -10.95
CA VAL A 52 18.19 -7.30 -10.10
C VAL A 52 17.03 -6.73 -10.92
N ILE A 53 17.32 -6.15 -12.08
CA ILE A 53 16.28 -5.61 -12.99
C ILE A 53 15.39 -6.75 -13.50
N SER A 54 15.96 -7.89 -13.90
CA SER A 54 15.18 -9.05 -14.34
C SER A 54 14.25 -9.59 -13.25
N ILE A 55 14.72 -9.69 -12.00
CA ILE A 55 13.88 -10.13 -10.87
C ILE A 55 12.77 -9.11 -10.63
N ALA A 56 13.08 -7.82 -10.58
CA ALA A 56 12.06 -6.77 -10.40
C ALA A 56 11.02 -6.80 -11.54
N TRP A 57 11.45 -7.01 -12.78
CA TRP A 57 10.55 -7.14 -13.92
C TRP A 57 9.65 -8.37 -13.81
N ILE A 58 10.20 -9.53 -13.44
CA ILE A 58 9.42 -10.76 -13.21
C ILE A 58 8.41 -10.55 -12.08
N VAL A 59 8.82 -9.96 -10.96
CA VAL A 59 7.93 -9.70 -9.81
C VAL A 59 6.80 -8.75 -10.19
N THR A 60 7.09 -7.67 -10.92
CA THR A 60 6.05 -6.72 -11.38
C THR A 60 5.08 -7.38 -12.37
N GLN A 61 5.58 -8.21 -13.29
CA GLN A 61 4.72 -9.01 -14.18
C GLN A 61 3.85 -9.98 -13.39
N TYR A 62 4.43 -10.69 -12.42
CA TYR A 62 3.72 -11.69 -11.62
C TYR A 62 2.64 -11.06 -10.75
N LEU A 63 2.92 -9.91 -10.13
CA LEU A 63 1.93 -9.14 -9.38
C LEU A 63 0.79 -8.66 -10.27
N LYS A 64 1.11 -8.11 -11.46
CA LYS A 64 0.10 -7.70 -12.44
C LYS A 64 -0.77 -8.86 -12.90
N HIS A 65 -0.19 -10.04 -13.09
CA HIS A 65 -0.94 -11.23 -13.48
C HIS A 65 -1.80 -11.78 -12.34
N ARG A 66 -1.33 -11.66 -11.09
CA ARG A 66 -2.10 -12.04 -9.90
C ARG A 66 -3.27 -11.09 -9.66
N GLU A 67 -3.11 -9.82 -9.96
CA GLU A 67 -4.19 -8.81 -9.92
C GLU A 67 -5.30 -9.13 -10.92
N HIS A 68 -4.95 -9.65 -12.11
CA HIS A 68 -5.93 -10.18 -13.05
C HIS A 68 -6.63 -11.47 -12.58
N GLN A 69 -5.94 -12.37 -11.87
CA GLN A 69 -6.58 -13.57 -11.30
C GLN A 69 -7.46 -13.26 -10.07
N MET A 70 -7.17 -12.19 -9.33
CA MET A 70 -8.05 -11.72 -8.25
C MET A 70 -9.35 -11.08 -8.77
N GLN A 71 -9.42 -10.63 -10.03
CA GLN A 71 -10.66 -10.14 -10.63
C GLN A 71 -11.72 -11.26 -10.76
N ASP A 72 -11.32 -12.50 -11.09
CA ASP A 72 -12.25 -13.64 -11.12
C ASP A 72 -12.72 -14.04 -9.70
N SER A 73 -11.85 -13.94 -8.70
CA SER A 73 -12.22 -14.19 -7.30
C SER A 73 -13.16 -13.11 -6.74
N SER A 74 -13.04 -11.86 -7.20
CA SER A 74 -13.85 -10.75 -6.72
C SER A 74 -15.34 -10.88 -7.07
N GLN A 75 -15.66 -11.51 -8.20
CA GLN A 75 -17.05 -11.80 -8.57
C GLN A 75 -17.64 -12.92 -7.70
N GLY A 76 -16.83 -13.91 -7.35
CA GLY A 76 -17.22 -14.99 -6.42
C GLY A 76 -17.48 -14.46 -5.02
N LEU A 77 -16.56 -13.64 -4.48
CA LEU A 77 -16.74 -12.99 -3.18
C LEU A 77 -17.95 -12.06 -3.14
N PHE A 78 -18.21 -11.33 -4.23
CA PHE A 78 -19.42 -10.51 -4.34
C PHE A 78 -20.69 -11.36 -4.29
N ALA A 79 -20.73 -12.48 -5.04
CA ALA A 79 -21.88 -13.38 -5.03
C ALA A 79 -22.10 -13.99 -3.64
N GLU A 80 -21.03 -14.41 -2.97
CA GLU A 80 -21.08 -14.98 -1.62
C GLU A 80 -21.55 -13.96 -0.57
N LEU A 81 -21.06 -12.71 -0.64
CA LEU A 81 -21.55 -11.61 0.20
C LEU A 81 -23.02 -11.30 -0.08
N CYS A 82 -23.43 -11.21 -1.34
CA CYS A 82 -24.82 -11.00 -1.69
C CYS A 82 -25.72 -12.12 -1.16
N GLN A 83 -25.27 -13.36 -1.21
CA GLN A 83 -25.98 -14.51 -0.66
C GLN A 83 -26.07 -14.42 0.87
N ALA A 84 -24.99 -14.05 1.56
CA ALA A 84 -24.96 -13.87 3.01
C ALA A 84 -25.93 -12.78 3.49
N HIS A 85 -26.08 -11.70 2.71
CA HIS A 85 -27.04 -10.61 2.98
C HIS A 85 -28.46 -10.88 2.45
N GLY A 86 -28.71 -12.04 1.83
CA GLY A 86 -30.01 -12.40 1.25
C GLY A 86 -30.47 -11.45 0.14
N LEU A 87 -29.53 -10.91 -0.63
CA LEU A 87 -29.82 -9.97 -1.71
C LEU A 87 -30.34 -10.69 -2.95
N ASP A 88 -31.52 -10.27 -3.38
CA ASP A 88 -32.15 -10.75 -4.62
C ASP A 88 -31.37 -10.28 -5.86
N TRP A 89 -31.54 -10.98 -6.98
CA TRP A 89 -30.81 -10.73 -8.23
C TRP A 89 -30.94 -9.27 -8.72
N ALA A 90 -32.11 -8.67 -8.54
CA ALA A 90 -32.34 -7.27 -8.89
C ALA A 90 -31.43 -6.30 -8.11
N ASN A 91 -31.22 -6.57 -6.82
CA ASN A 91 -30.34 -5.77 -5.96
C ASN A 91 -28.86 -5.99 -6.30
N GLN A 92 -28.49 -7.22 -6.65
CA GLN A 92 -27.13 -7.52 -7.12
C GLN A 92 -26.81 -6.74 -8.40
N GLN A 93 -27.76 -6.66 -9.33
CA GLN A 93 -27.60 -5.89 -10.56
C GLN A 93 -27.53 -4.37 -10.28
N LEU A 94 -28.30 -3.88 -9.30
CA LEU A 94 -28.22 -2.48 -8.84
C LEU A 94 -26.83 -2.16 -8.29
N MET A 95 -26.27 -3.01 -7.42
CA MET A 95 -24.92 -2.83 -6.88
C MET A 95 -23.85 -2.82 -7.97
N ARG A 96 -23.96 -3.72 -8.97
CA ARG A 96 -23.04 -3.73 -10.12
C ARG A 96 -23.12 -2.44 -10.92
N ALA A 97 -24.33 -1.95 -11.18
CA ALA A 97 -24.52 -0.66 -11.86
C ALA A 97 -23.92 0.50 -11.07
N LEU A 98 -24.06 0.48 -9.74
CA LEU A 98 -23.51 1.48 -8.84
C LEU A 98 -21.98 1.45 -8.82
N ALA A 99 -21.38 0.25 -8.72
CA ALA A 99 -19.93 0.08 -8.80
C ALA A 99 -19.37 0.59 -10.14
N ASN A 100 -20.07 0.30 -11.25
CA ASN A 100 -19.69 0.79 -12.57
C ASN A 100 -19.78 2.32 -12.67
N ALA A 101 -20.80 2.93 -12.07
CA ALA A 101 -20.96 4.39 -12.04
C ALA A 101 -19.81 5.09 -11.29
N HIS A 102 -19.38 4.50 -10.18
CA HIS A 102 -18.21 4.97 -9.42
C HIS A 102 -16.86 4.52 -10.02
N ARG A 103 -16.87 3.79 -11.16
CA ARG A 103 -15.70 3.20 -11.81
C ARG A 103 -14.83 2.39 -10.84
N LEU A 104 -15.47 1.65 -9.94
CA LEU A 104 -14.76 0.83 -8.96
C LEU A 104 -14.13 -0.39 -9.65
N PRO A 105 -12.93 -0.79 -9.23
CA PRO A 105 -12.29 -2.00 -9.74
C PRO A 105 -13.04 -3.27 -9.29
N SER A 106 -13.80 -3.21 -8.20
CA SER A 106 -14.60 -4.33 -7.71
C SER A 106 -15.89 -3.86 -7.02
N PRO A 107 -17.03 -4.54 -7.24
CA PRO A 107 -18.29 -4.23 -6.56
C PRO A 107 -18.26 -4.55 -5.06
N VAL A 108 -17.30 -5.35 -4.59
CA VAL A 108 -17.12 -5.68 -3.17
C VAL A 108 -16.77 -4.44 -2.35
N GLN A 109 -16.07 -3.47 -2.93
CA GLN A 109 -15.70 -2.23 -2.23
C GLN A 109 -16.92 -1.44 -1.73
N LEU A 110 -18.08 -1.61 -2.37
CA LEU A 110 -19.33 -1.00 -1.88
C LEU A 110 -19.73 -1.50 -0.50
N PHE A 111 -19.43 -2.75 -0.14
CA PHE A 111 -19.75 -3.27 1.19
C PHE A 111 -18.89 -2.66 2.30
N VAL A 112 -17.76 -2.02 1.97
CA VAL A 112 -16.83 -1.43 2.95
C VAL A 112 -17.05 0.08 3.08
N GLU A 113 -17.55 0.72 2.02
CA GLU A 113 -17.64 2.18 1.92
C GLU A 113 -19.10 2.63 1.76
N PRO A 114 -19.87 2.76 2.86
CA PRO A 114 -21.30 3.12 2.83
C PRO A 114 -21.56 4.51 2.23
N GLU A 115 -20.56 5.40 2.30
CA GLU A 115 -20.58 6.74 1.71
C GLU A 115 -20.82 6.72 0.20
N ARG A 116 -20.47 5.62 -0.49
CA ARG A 116 -20.70 5.49 -1.94
C ARG A 116 -22.16 5.24 -2.31
N PHE A 117 -23.03 4.96 -1.34
CA PHE A 117 -24.47 4.89 -1.57
C PHE A 117 -25.14 6.27 -1.50
N ASP A 118 -24.38 7.33 -1.22
CA ASP A 118 -24.92 8.67 -1.13
C ASP A 118 -25.45 9.15 -2.48
N THR A 119 -26.76 9.37 -2.51
CA THR A 119 -27.50 9.74 -3.71
C THR A 119 -27.11 11.09 -4.28
N GLU A 120 -26.49 11.97 -3.47
CA GLU A 120 -25.95 13.24 -3.93
C GLU A 120 -24.75 13.06 -4.88
N LEU A 121 -23.95 12.00 -4.67
CA LEU A 121 -22.75 11.71 -5.47
C LEU A 121 -23.07 10.94 -6.76
N LEU A 122 -24.23 10.27 -6.82
CA LEU A 122 -24.63 9.39 -7.93
C LEU A 122 -25.17 10.14 -9.16
N GLY A 123 -25.47 11.44 -9.03
CA GLY A 123 -25.99 12.28 -10.11
C GLY A 123 -27.36 11.84 -10.66
N HIS A 124 -27.75 12.39 -11.81
CA HIS A 124 -29.09 12.19 -12.38
C HIS A 124 -29.36 10.74 -12.86
N THR A 125 -28.33 9.94 -13.10
CA THR A 125 -28.46 8.56 -13.62
C THR A 125 -29.21 7.64 -12.67
N PHE A 126 -29.13 7.89 -11.36
CA PHE A 126 -29.83 7.10 -10.34
C PHE A 126 -30.98 7.85 -9.68
N ALA A 127 -31.35 9.05 -10.15
CA ALA A 127 -32.44 9.85 -9.58
C ALA A 127 -33.75 9.04 -9.44
N ASN A 128 -34.12 8.28 -10.49
CA ASN A 128 -35.32 7.44 -10.50
C ASN A 128 -35.22 6.18 -9.63
N ARG A 129 -34.03 5.86 -9.09
CA ARG A 129 -33.76 4.68 -8.26
C ARG A 129 -33.20 5.03 -6.88
N GLN A 130 -33.20 6.31 -6.49
CA GLN A 130 -32.67 6.75 -5.19
C GLN A 130 -33.29 5.98 -4.03
N GLN A 131 -34.62 5.82 -4.04
CA GLN A 131 -35.33 5.08 -3.01
C GLN A 131 -34.89 3.60 -2.92
N GLN A 132 -34.54 2.97 -4.05
CA GLN A 132 -34.03 1.59 -4.07
C GLN A 132 -32.59 1.52 -3.54
N VAL A 133 -31.75 2.51 -3.88
CA VAL A 133 -30.36 2.59 -3.39
C VAL A 133 -30.33 2.81 -1.88
N GLU A 134 -31.21 3.67 -1.37
CA GLU A 134 -31.29 3.96 0.06
C GLU A 134 -31.86 2.79 0.87
N ALA A 135 -32.89 2.12 0.34
CA ALA A 135 -33.39 0.86 0.93
C ALA A 135 -32.32 -0.25 0.93
N LEU A 136 -31.45 -0.27 -0.08
CA LEU A 136 -30.34 -1.22 -0.14
C LEU A 136 -29.26 -0.87 0.89
N ARG A 137 -28.92 0.42 1.04
CA ARG A 137 -27.95 0.90 2.03
C ARG A 137 -28.40 0.54 3.45
N SER A 138 -29.65 0.84 3.81
CA SER A 138 -30.18 0.54 5.14
C SER A 138 -30.18 -0.97 5.42
N ARG A 139 -30.46 -1.80 4.41
CA ARG A 139 -30.40 -3.26 4.53
C ARG A 139 -28.98 -3.81 4.70
N LEU A 140 -27.98 -3.21 4.07
CA LEU A 140 -26.59 -3.65 4.12
C LEU A 140 -25.87 -3.22 5.39
N PHE A 141 -26.08 -1.98 5.82
CA PHE A 141 -25.32 -1.37 6.91
C PHE A 141 -26.10 -1.20 8.21
N GLY A 142 -27.42 -1.45 8.18
CA GLY A 142 -28.27 -1.34 9.36
C GLY A 142 -28.40 0.09 9.91
N GLU A 143 -27.88 1.11 9.21
CA GLU A 143 -28.02 2.49 9.66
C GLU A 143 -29.49 2.92 9.58
N PRO A 144 -30.08 3.35 10.70
CA PRO A 144 -31.41 3.90 10.70
C PRO A 144 -31.37 5.24 9.98
N THR A 145 -32.25 5.39 8.99
CA THR A 145 -32.67 6.69 8.46
C THR A 145 -32.87 7.65 9.64
N ALA A 146 -32.06 8.72 9.68
CA ALA A 146 -32.06 9.75 10.72
C ALA A 146 -33.36 10.57 10.70
N GLY A 147 -34.48 9.91 11.00
CA GLY A 147 -35.84 10.46 11.06
C GLY A 147 -36.60 10.00 12.29
N THR A 148 -35.93 9.47 13.32
CA THR A 148 -36.55 9.10 14.60
C THR A 148 -35.78 9.71 15.77
N THR A 149 -35.55 11.02 15.71
CA THR A 149 -35.35 11.85 16.91
C THR A 149 -36.61 12.68 17.11
N GLU A 150 -37.72 11.99 17.36
CA GLU A 150 -38.93 12.58 17.93
C GLU A 150 -39.45 11.64 19.01
N VAL A 151 -38.86 11.74 20.20
CA VAL A 151 -39.44 11.31 21.48
C VAL A 151 -38.95 12.35 22.49
N SER A 152 -39.68 13.46 22.63
CA SER A 152 -40.62 13.75 23.73
C SER A 152 -39.97 13.67 25.10
#